data_AF-A0A1M5P1S7-F1
#
_entry.id   AF-A0A1M5P1S7-F1
#
_cell.length_a   1.000
_cell.length_b   1.000
_cell.length_c   1.000
_cell.angle_alpha   90.00
_cell.angle_beta   90.00
_cell.angle_gamma   90.00
#
_symmetry.space_group_name_H-M   'P 1'
#
loop_
_entity.id
_entity.type
_entity.pdbx_description
1 polymer ?
#
loop_
_entity_poly.entity_id
_entity_poly.type
_entity_poly.pdbx_seq_one_letter_code
_entity_poly.pdbx_strand_id
1 'polypeptide(L)'
;MKYLQLSVGLVFIIITVISCNKKNDEKAEIVTNNYVRFIDSVVKKGKENGIKNWNSITKEYDKKSNELHIEIDKLEDNTILDEKINTATAKYETFRNQTFEEKLEREMKEDEFL
;
A
#
# COMPACT_ATOMS: atom_id res chain seq x y z
N MET A 1 -46.70 -50.27 -14.35
CA MET A 1 -46.00 -49.12 -14.97
C MET A 1 -44.69 -48.90 -14.20
N LYS A 2 -43.53 -49.19 -14.80
CA LYS A 2 -42.30 -48.39 -14.61
C LYS A 2 -42.75 -46.93 -14.86
N TYR A 3 -42.39 -45.86 -14.16
CA TYR A 3 -41.21 -45.00 -14.30
C TYR A 3 -41.65 -43.72 -13.55
N LEU A 4 -41.15 -43.44 -12.36
CA LEU A 4 -41.20 -42.10 -11.76
C LEU A 4 -39.94 -41.99 -10.89
N GLN A 5 -38.79 -41.96 -11.56
CA GLN A 5 -38.04 -40.72 -11.76
C GLN A 5 -37.48 -40.21 -10.43
N LEU A 6 -36.34 -40.81 -10.10
CA LEU A 6 -35.22 -40.24 -9.33
C LEU A 6 -35.18 -38.71 -9.50
N SER A 7 -35.73 -38.01 -8.52
CA SER A 7 -35.58 -36.56 -8.37
C SER A 7 -34.62 -36.32 -7.22
N VAL A 8 -33.38 -36.80 -7.36
CA VAL A 8 -32.29 -36.39 -6.46
C VAL A 8 -31.88 -35.01 -6.93
N GLY A 9 -32.43 -33.99 -6.26
CA GLY A 9 -32.14 -32.58 -6.50
C GLY A 9 -30.64 -32.33 -6.47
N LEU A 10 -30.14 -31.81 -7.58
CA LEU A 10 -28.76 -31.41 -7.76
C LEU A 10 -28.48 -30.18 -6.89
N VAL A 11 -28.00 -30.39 -5.67
CA VAL A 11 -27.49 -29.31 -4.82
C VAL A 11 -26.11 -28.93 -5.37
N PHE A 12 -26.07 -27.92 -6.25
CA PHE A 12 -24.82 -27.28 -6.65
C PHE A 12 -24.33 -26.39 -5.51
N ILE A 13 -23.38 -26.93 -4.76
CA ILE A 13 -22.68 -26.21 -3.70
C ILE A 13 -21.67 -25.25 -4.34
N ILE A 14 -22.02 -23.97 -4.48
CA ILE A 14 -21.07 -22.90 -4.83
C ILE A 14 -20.43 -22.39 -3.52
N ILE A 15 -19.41 -23.09 -3.00
CA ILE A 15 -18.61 -22.62 -1.84
C ILE A 15 -17.26 -22.01 -2.30
N THR A 16 -16.99 -21.90 -3.59
CA THR A 16 -15.65 -21.53 -4.08
C THR A 16 -15.28 -20.04 -3.93
N VAL A 17 -16.26 -19.14 -3.82
CA VAL A 17 -16.01 -17.67 -3.77
C VAL A 17 -15.51 -17.17 -2.40
N ILE A 18 -15.94 -17.78 -1.29
CA ILE A 18 -15.55 -17.33 0.07
C ILE A 18 -14.03 -17.49 0.30
N SER A 19 -13.44 -18.55 -0.26
CA SER A 19 -12.00 -18.81 -0.12
C SER A 19 -11.13 -17.82 -0.91
N CYS A 20 -11.63 -17.35 -2.06
CA CYS A 20 -10.92 -16.38 -2.89
C CYS A 20 -10.85 -15.02 -2.20
N ASN A 21 -11.96 -14.55 -1.63
CA ASN A 21 -12.04 -13.26 -0.96
C ASN A 21 -11.09 -13.20 0.25
N LYS A 22 -11.13 -14.21 1.13
CA LYS A 22 -10.24 -14.26 2.29
C LYS A 22 -8.75 -14.18 1.93
N LYS A 23 -8.33 -14.83 0.84
CA LYS A 23 -6.94 -14.81 0.38
C LYS A 23 -6.54 -13.44 -0.20
N ASN A 24 -7.46 -12.75 -0.85
CA ASN A 24 -7.23 -11.41 -1.37
C ASN A 24 -7.15 -10.40 -0.23
N ASP A 25 -8.05 -10.50 0.76
CA ASP A 25 -8.05 -9.65 1.95
C ASP A 25 -6.73 -9.75 2.73
N GLU A 26 -6.24 -10.98 2.97
CA GLU A 26 -4.96 -11.22 3.66
C GLU A 26 -3.78 -10.61 2.89
N LYS A 27 -3.74 -10.76 1.57
CA LYS A 27 -2.68 -10.19 0.75
C LYS A 27 -2.69 -8.67 0.77
N ALA A 28 -3.87 -8.07 0.63
CA ALA A 28 -4.05 -6.62 0.69
C ALA A 28 -3.58 -6.06 2.05
N GLU A 29 -3.90 -6.74 3.14
CA GLU A 29 -3.41 -6.38 4.47
C GLU A 29 -1.88 -6.46 4.56
N ILE A 30 -1.27 -7.53 4.05
CA ILE A 30 0.20 -7.70 4.06
C ILE A 30 0.89 -6.57 3.29
N VAL A 31 0.45 -6.26 2.07
CA VAL A 31 1.08 -5.19 1.27
C VAL A 31 0.84 -3.81 1.86
N THR A 32 -0.34 -3.57 2.45
CA THR A 32 -0.63 -2.32 3.19
C THR A 32 0.31 -2.17 4.38
N ASN A 33 0.48 -3.21 5.19
CA ASN A 33 1.38 -3.18 6.34
C ASN A 33 2.85 -2.99 5.91
N ASN A 34 3.26 -3.53 4.76
CA ASN A 34 4.60 -3.32 4.21
C ASN A 34 4.80 -1.87 3.74
N TYR A 35 3.80 -1.27 3.07
CA TYR A 35 3.80 0.13 2.65
C TYR A 35 3.92 1.07 3.87
N VAL A 36 3.08 0.87 4.89
CA VAL A 36 3.12 1.64 6.15
C VAL A 36 4.48 1.51 6.83
N ARG A 37 4.99 0.28 7.01
CA ARG A 37 6.30 0.05 7.65
C ARG A 37 7.45 0.71 6.90
N PHE A 38 7.43 0.70 5.57
CA PHE A 38 8.43 1.37 4.76
C PHE A 38 8.43 2.89 5.04
N ILE A 39 7.25 3.52 5.01
CA ILE A 39 7.12 4.96 5.25
C ILE A 39 7.56 5.32 6.67
N ASP A 40 7.09 4.60 7.68
CA ASP A 40 7.49 4.84 9.07
C ASP A 40 9.01 4.70 9.24
N SER A 41 9.65 3.75 8.56
CA SER A 41 11.11 3.58 8.56
C SER A 41 11.83 4.77 7.91
N VAL A 42 11.33 5.26 6.77
CA VAL A 42 11.89 6.44 6.08
C VAL A 42 11.78 7.68 6.95
N VAL A 43 10.59 7.95 7.49
CA VAL A 43 10.34 9.10 8.38
C VAL A 43 11.24 9.03 9.61
N LYS A 44 11.38 7.84 10.22
CA LYS A 44 12.24 7.62 11.39
C LYS A 44 13.73 7.87 11.10
N LYS A 45 14.19 7.57 9.89
CA LYS A 45 15.59 7.84 9.47
C LYS A 45 15.86 9.34 9.26
N GLY A 46 14.81 10.16 9.14
CA GLY A 46 14.90 11.61 9.14
C GLY A 46 15.38 12.24 7.84
N LYS A 47 15.33 13.57 7.81
CA LYS A 47 15.51 14.40 6.61
C LYS A 47 16.92 14.31 6.02
N GLU A 48 17.94 14.19 6.87
CA GLU A 48 19.33 14.01 6.41
C GLU A 48 19.49 12.74 5.56
N ASN A 49 18.91 11.62 6.00
CA ASN A 49 18.87 10.40 5.21
C ASN A 49 18.01 10.57 3.95
N GLY A 50 16.92 11.33 4.05
CA GLY A 50 16.05 11.72 2.95
C GLY A 50 16.81 12.41 1.83
N ILE A 51 17.55 13.48 2.14
CA ILE A 51 18.35 14.24 1.17
C ILE A 51 19.40 13.34 0.50
N LYS A 52 20.14 12.55 1.29
CA LYS A 52 21.22 11.69 0.79
C LYS A 52 20.73 10.55 -0.10
N ASN A 53 19.54 10.00 0.17
CA ASN A 53 19.06 8.77 -0.45
C ASN A 53 17.75 8.96 -1.23
N TRP A 54 17.42 10.20 -1.61
CA TRP A 54 16.11 10.57 -2.14
C TRP A 54 15.63 9.69 -3.31
N ASN A 55 16.51 9.45 -4.28
CA ASN A 55 16.18 8.63 -5.45
C ASN A 55 15.86 7.17 -5.09
N SER A 56 16.59 6.60 -4.13
CA SER A 56 16.34 5.23 -3.67
C SER A 56 15.04 5.15 -2.87
N ILE A 57 14.76 6.15 -2.03
CA ILE A 57 13.52 6.23 -1.24
C ILE A 57 12.33 6.33 -2.19
N THR A 58 12.38 7.23 -3.17
CA THR A 58 11.30 7.44 -4.14
C THR A 58 11.04 6.17 -4.96
N LYS A 59 12.10 5.51 -5.43
CA LYS A 59 11.96 4.25 -6.18
C LYS A 59 11.29 3.14 -5.38
N GLU A 60 11.64 2.97 -4.10
CA GLU A 60 11.01 1.96 -3.26
C GLU A 60 9.58 2.36 -2.86
N TYR A 61 9.32 3.66 -2.67
CA TYR A 61 7.96 4.19 -2.48
C TYR A 61 7.06 3.83 -3.65
N ASP A 62 7.48 4.13 -4.89
CA ASP A 62 6.72 3.84 -6.09
C ASP A 62 6.46 2.33 -6.24
N LYS A 63 7.49 1.51 -5.98
CA LYS A 63 7.35 0.06 -6.01
C LYS A 63 6.31 -0.42 -4.99
N LYS A 64 6.39 0.03 -3.74
CA LYS A 64 5.45 -0.37 -2.68
C LYS A 64 4.04 0.14 -2.93
N SER A 65 3.90 1.35 -3.47
CA SER A 65 2.60 1.91 -3.88
C SER A 65 1.98 1.10 -5.02
N ASN A 66 2.79 0.66 -5.99
CA ASN A 66 2.29 -0.18 -7.09
C ASN A 66 1.89 -1.58 -6.59
N GLU A 67 2.70 -2.21 -5.73
CA GLU A 67 2.36 -3.48 -5.08
C GLU A 67 1.04 -3.37 -4.30
N LEU A 68 0.85 -2.25 -3.58
CA LEU A 68 -0.37 -1.93 -2.85
C LEU A 68 -1.59 -1.80 -3.77
N HIS A 69 -1.52 -0.97 -4.80
CA HIS A 69 -2.63 -0.75 -5.74
C HIS A 69 -3.05 -2.06 -6.43
N ILE A 70 -2.08 -2.88 -6.87
CA ILE A 70 -2.36 -4.17 -7.52
C ILE A 70 -3.21 -5.08 -6.64
N GLU A 71 -2.96 -5.16 -5.33
CA GLU A 71 -3.72 -6.05 -4.44
C GLU A 71 -5.04 -5.43 -3.97
N ILE A 72 -5.10 -4.10 -3.79
CA ILE A 72 -6.33 -3.42 -3.39
C ILE A 72 -7.38 -3.43 -4.50
N ASP A 73 -6.96 -3.31 -5.77
CA ASP A 73 -7.87 -3.39 -6.93
C ASP A 73 -8.57 -4.75 -7.07
N LYS A 74 -8.13 -5.76 -6.30
CA LYS A 74 -8.73 -7.11 -6.26
C LYS A 74 -9.77 -7.27 -5.14
N LEU A 75 -9.93 -6.27 -4.28
CA LEU A 75 -10.91 -6.28 -3.20
C LEU A 75 -12.27 -5.76 -3.70
N GLU A 76 -13.35 -6.36 -3.22
CA GLU A 76 -14.70 -5.83 -3.45
C GLU A 76 -14.97 -4.58 -2.58
N ASP A 77 -14.35 -4.52 -1.40
CA ASP A 77 -14.40 -3.40 -0.45
C ASP A 77 -13.02 -3.22 0.19
N ASN A 78 -12.48 -2.01 0.10
CA ASN A 78 -11.17 -1.62 0.64
C ASN A 78 -11.26 -0.56 1.76
N THR A 79 -12.46 -0.17 2.19
CA THR A 79 -12.69 0.91 3.17
C THR A 79 -11.93 0.71 4.48
N ILE A 80 -11.71 -0.54 4.89
CA ILE A 80 -10.95 -0.92 6.09
C ILE A 80 -9.47 -0.53 5.98
N LEU A 81 -8.91 -0.52 4.78
CA LEU A 81 -7.48 -0.23 4.53
C LEU A 81 -7.24 1.25 4.21
N ASP A 82 -8.24 1.95 3.69
CA ASP A 82 -8.13 3.35 3.24
C ASP A 82 -7.55 4.29 4.31
N GLU A 83 -7.99 4.17 5.56
CA GLU A 83 -7.47 5.03 6.63
C GLU A 83 -5.97 4.83 6.86
N LYS A 84 -5.49 3.58 6.85
CA LYS A 84 -4.07 3.25 7.02
C LYS A 84 -3.25 3.78 5.84
N ILE A 85 -3.77 3.62 4.63
CA ILE A 85 -3.12 4.06 3.40
C ILE A 85 -3.03 5.57 3.38
N ASN A 86 -4.14 6.27 3.56
CA ASN A 86 -4.20 7.73 3.57
C ASN A 86 -3.29 8.33 4.64
N THR A 87 -3.29 7.76 5.84
CA THR A 87 -2.40 8.18 6.92
C THR A 87 -0.92 8.02 6.54
N ALA A 88 -0.55 6.88 5.96
CA ALA A 88 0.83 6.63 5.55
C ALA A 88 1.23 7.53 4.37
N THR A 89 0.39 7.68 3.37
CA THR A 89 0.61 8.60 2.24
C THR A 89 0.84 10.03 2.73
N ALA A 90 -0.01 10.54 3.61
CA ALA A 90 0.13 11.87 4.18
C ALA A 90 1.45 12.05 4.96
N LYS A 91 1.88 11.02 5.71
CA LYS A 91 3.20 11.02 6.37
C LYS A 91 4.35 11.12 5.37
N TYR A 92 4.29 10.37 4.28
CA TYR A 92 5.31 10.40 3.24
C TYR A 92 5.36 11.76 2.53
N GLU A 93 4.22 12.33 2.18
CA GLU A 93 4.14 13.64 1.54
C GLU A 93 4.66 14.75 2.44
N THR A 94 4.32 14.71 3.73
CA THR A 94 4.86 15.65 4.72
C THR A 94 6.38 15.54 4.79
N PHE A 95 6.90 14.31 4.89
CA PHE A 95 8.34 14.06 4.90
C PHE A 95 9.05 14.54 3.64
N ARG A 96 8.46 14.28 2.45
CA ARG A 96 8.96 14.76 1.17
C ARG A 96 9.11 16.28 1.16
N ASN A 97 8.04 16.98 1.53
CA ASN A 97 8.00 18.43 1.49
C ASN A 97 9.06 19.01 2.44
N GLN A 98 9.14 18.52 3.67
CA GLN A 98 10.14 18.96 4.65
C GLN A 98 11.58 18.64 4.21
N THR A 99 11.79 17.52 3.51
CA THR A 99 13.10 17.14 2.98
C THR A 99 13.55 18.09 1.88
N PHE A 100 12.65 18.49 0.98
CA PHE A 100 12.95 19.44 -0.08
C PHE A 100 13.13 20.86 0.43
N GLU A 101 12.30 21.29 1.37
CA GLU A 101 12.45 22.59 2.04
C GLU A 101 13.83 22.70 2.69
N GLU A 102 14.25 21.69 3.46
CA GLU A 102 15.57 21.68 4.07
C GLU A 102 16.72 21.62 3.04
N LYS A 103 16.55 20.89 1.94
CA LYS A 103 17.55 20.86 0.87
C LYS A 103 17.74 22.26 0.27
N LEU A 104 16.63 22.95 -0.02
CA LEU A 104 16.64 24.29 -0.59
C LEU A 104 17.29 25.31 0.36
N GLU A 105 16.94 25.27 1.66
CA GLU A 105 17.55 26.15 2.66
C GLU A 105 19.07 25.97 2.78
N ARG A 106 19.57 24.73 2.62
CA ARG A 106 21.00 24.44 2.65
C ARG A 106 21.71 25.00 1.42
N GLU A 107 21.14 24.81 0.24
CA GLU A 107 21.67 25.35 -1.02
C GLU A 107 21.74 26.89 -0.99
N MET A 108 20.68 27.55 -0.49
CA MET A 108 20.67 29.02 -0.34
C MET A 108 21.75 29.54 0.63
N LYS A 109 22.01 28.81 1.73
CA LYS A 109 23.06 29.19 2.70
C LYS A 109 24.47 28.97 2.15
N GLU A 110 24.66 27.95 1.32
CA GLU A 110 25.93 27.71 0.64
C GLU A 110 26.23 28.83 -0.37
N ASP A 111 25.22 29.27 -1.13
CA ASP A 111 25.35 30.34 -2.12
C ASP A 111 25.55 31.74 -1.50
N GLU A 112 24.99 32.01 -0.31
CA GLU A 112 25.21 33.28 0.42
C GLU A 112 26.65 33.43 0.93
N PHE A 113 27.38 32.31 1.09
CA PHE A 113 28.73 32.29 1.65
C PHE A 113 29.85 32.22 0.58
N LEU A 114 29.48 32.17 -0.71
CA LEU A 114 30.39 32.17 -1.86
C LEU A 114 30.51 33.57 -2.48
#